data_AF-A0A2E5E8V2-F1
#
_entry.id   AF-A0A2E5E8V2-F1
#
_cell.length_a   1.000
_cell.length_b   1.000
_cell.length_c   1.000
_cell.angle_alpha   90.00
_cell.angle_beta   90.00
_cell.angle_gamma   90.00
#
_symmetry.space_group_name_H-M   'P 1'
#
loop_
_entity.id
_entity.type
_entity.pdbx_description
1 polymer ?
#
loop_
_entity_poly.entity_id
_entity_poly.type
_entity_poly.pdbx_seq_one_letter_code
_entity_poly.pdbx_strand_id
1 'polypeptide(L)'
;MTSPRLGTLSILALLMTTGCSVKDTLVGSWTGQGTVAERPFEFSSMTLAPDGTYTAVARYADTERALTGHWTARGGVLSLDEGKRRYEYAFKGTNKIVFTDSALNEKIQMERVQ
;
A
#
# COMPACT_ATOMS: atom_id res chain seq x y z
N MET A 1 -6.27 -3.87 61.78
CA MET A 1 -7.08 -4.80 60.97
C MET A 1 -7.24 -4.19 59.59
N THR A 2 -6.27 -4.42 58.68
CA THR A 2 -6.36 -5.34 57.52
C THR A 2 -7.45 -4.94 56.52
N SER A 3 -7.18 -4.01 55.58
CA SER A 3 -6.68 -4.20 54.19
C SER A 3 -7.79 -4.54 53.17
N PRO A 4 -7.62 -4.36 51.84
CA PRO A 4 -7.81 -3.10 51.12
C PRO A 4 -8.84 -3.22 49.96
N ARG A 5 -9.27 -2.07 49.42
CA ARG A 5 -10.22 -1.98 48.30
C ARG A 5 -9.55 -2.35 46.96
N LEU A 6 -10.29 -3.16 46.20
CA LEU A 6 -10.01 -3.75 44.89
C LEU A 6 -9.23 -2.83 43.94
N GLY A 7 -8.06 -3.30 43.49
CA GLY A 7 -7.39 -2.78 42.32
C GLY A 7 -8.06 -3.29 41.04
N THR A 8 -8.58 -2.37 40.23
CA THR A 8 -9.11 -2.69 38.89
C THR A 8 -7.93 -2.69 37.90
N LEU A 9 -7.41 -3.89 37.62
CA LEU A 9 -6.47 -4.12 36.52
C LEU A 9 -7.24 -4.09 35.19
N SER A 10 -7.27 -2.94 34.52
CA SER A 10 -7.74 -2.84 33.14
C SER A 10 -6.67 -3.43 32.21
N ILE A 11 -6.82 -4.71 31.85
CA ILE A 11 -6.03 -5.35 30.79
C ILE A 11 -6.59 -4.86 29.46
N LEU A 12 -5.96 -3.83 28.88
CA LEU A 12 -6.18 -3.44 27.49
C LEU A 12 -5.42 -4.41 26.59
N ALA A 13 -6.07 -5.52 26.22
CA ALA A 13 -5.56 -6.44 25.21
C ALA A 13 -5.74 -5.80 23.81
N LEU A 14 -4.75 -5.03 23.37
CA LEU A 14 -4.67 -4.59 21.97
C LEU A 14 -4.20 -5.78 21.13
N LEU A 15 -5.14 -6.40 20.40
CA LEU A 15 -4.88 -7.47 19.43
C LEU A 15 -3.86 -7.00 18.38
N MET A 16 -2.59 -7.37 18.55
CA MET A 16 -1.58 -7.31 17.50
C MET A 16 -1.59 -8.63 16.73
N THR A 17 -2.16 -8.70 15.52
CA THR A 17 -1.87 -9.79 14.55
C THR A 17 -2.34 -9.56 13.11
N THR A 18 -2.69 -8.34 12.66
CA THR A 18 -3.14 -8.14 11.26
C THR A 18 -2.02 -7.84 10.25
N GLY A 19 -0.75 -7.93 10.66
CA GLY A 19 0.39 -7.59 9.80
C GLY A 19 0.63 -8.53 8.61
N CYS A 20 0.40 -9.84 8.78
CA CYS A 20 0.61 -10.82 7.69
C CYS A 20 -0.47 -10.70 6.61
N SER A 21 -1.75 -10.69 7.00
CA SER A 21 -2.87 -10.83 6.05
C SER A 21 -3.03 -9.68 5.05
N VAL A 22 -2.53 -8.48 5.37
CA VAL A 22 -2.62 -7.30 4.49
C VAL A 22 -1.47 -7.25 3.48
N LYS A 23 -0.28 -7.74 3.86
CA LYS A 23 0.81 -7.90 2.89
C LYS A 23 0.43 -8.93 1.82
N ASP A 24 -0.17 -10.04 2.24
CA ASP A 24 -0.55 -11.13 1.36
C ASP A 24 -1.53 -10.69 0.24
N THR A 25 -2.42 -9.74 0.52
CA THR A 25 -3.38 -9.23 -0.47
C THR A 25 -2.81 -8.17 -1.41
N LEU A 26 -1.70 -7.53 -1.06
CA LEU A 26 -0.99 -6.57 -1.93
C LEU A 26 0.00 -7.27 -2.86
N VAL A 27 0.60 -8.37 -2.39
CA VAL A 27 1.57 -9.16 -3.15
C VAL A 27 0.99 -9.60 -4.49
N GLY A 28 1.82 -9.51 -5.54
CA GLY A 28 1.48 -9.86 -6.91
C GLY A 28 1.69 -8.71 -7.90
N SER A 29 1.27 -8.95 -9.13
CA SER A 29 1.42 -8.00 -10.24
C SER A 29 0.11 -7.27 -10.52
N TRP A 30 0.26 -5.99 -10.85
CA TRP A 30 -0.81 -5.04 -11.06
C TRP A 30 -0.52 -4.23 -12.32
N THR A 31 -1.56 -3.91 -13.08
CA THR A 31 -1.50 -3.09 -14.28
C THR A 31 -2.34 -1.83 -14.09
N GLY A 32 -1.77 -0.68 -14.44
CA GLY A 32 -2.45 0.61 -14.45
C GLY A 32 -3.63 0.61 -15.41
N GLN A 33 -4.72 1.24 -14.99
CA GLN A 33 -5.95 1.35 -15.77
C GLN A 33 -6.10 2.73 -16.44
N GLY A 34 -5.16 3.64 -16.25
CA GLY A 34 -5.21 4.96 -16.86
C GLY A 34 -4.70 4.98 -18.30
N THR A 35 -5.12 5.99 -19.05
CA THR A 35 -4.46 6.38 -20.30
C THR A 35 -3.60 7.62 -20.02
N VAL A 36 -2.39 7.65 -20.60
CA VAL A 36 -1.37 8.68 -20.37
C VAL A 36 -1.89 10.11 -20.61
N ALA A 37 -2.88 10.26 -21.50
CA ALA A 37 -3.50 11.55 -21.82
C ALA A 37 -4.28 12.19 -20.65
N GLU A 38 -4.60 11.43 -19.59
CA GLU A 38 -5.52 11.88 -18.54
C GLU A 38 -4.84 12.27 -17.22
N ARG A 39 -3.55 11.93 -16.99
CA ARG A 39 -2.88 12.22 -15.70
C ARG A 39 -1.38 12.53 -15.81
N PRO A 40 -0.84 13.45 -14.98
CA PRO A 40 0.58 13.78 -14.94
C PRO A 40 1.46 12.66 -14.38
N PHE A 41 0.88 11.71 -13.64
CA PHE A 41 1.58 10.54 -13.09
C PHE A 41 0.67 9.31 -13.03
N GLU A 42 1.21 8.14 -13.38
CA GLU A 42 0.60 6.85 -13.10
C GLU A 42 1.63 5.72 -12.99
N PHE A 43 1.24 4.61 -12.37
CA PHE A 43 1.93 3.33 -12.54
C PHE A 43 1.26 2.55 -13.65
N SER A 44 1.99 2.26 -14.73
CA SER A 44 1.50 1.40 -15.81
C SER A 44 1.56 -0.08 -15.43
N SER A 45 2.55 -0.45 -14.63
CA SER A 45 2.67 -1.77 -14.02
C SER A 45 3.38 -1.66 -12.67
N MET A 46 3.07 -2.59 -11.77
CA MET A 46 3.73 -2.74 -10.48
C MET A 46 3.68 -4.20 -10.04
N THR A 47 4.79 -4.73 -9.54
CA THR A 47 4.85 -6.02 -8.87
C THR A 47 5.38 -5.83 -7.47
N LEU A 48 4.61 -6.27 -6.48
CA LEU A 48 4.99 -6.29 -5.06
C LEU A 48 5.35 -7.73 -4.69
N ALA A 49 6.63 -8.01 -4.44
CA ALA A 49 7.10 -9.35 -4.11
C ALA A 49 6.95 -9.66 -2.60
N PRO A 50 6.77 -10.93 -2.22
CA PRO A 50 6.61 -11.33 -0.80
C PRO A 50 7.81 -10.97 0.09
N ASP A 51 9.02 -10.93 -0.50
CA ASP A 51 10.26 -10.61 0.19
C ASP A 51 10.40 -9.11 0.54
N GLY A 52 9.41 -8.29 0.16
CA GLY A 52 9.41 -6.86 0.38
C GLY A 52 10.13 -6.05 -0.69
N THR A 53 10.52 -6.65 -1.82
CA THR A 53 11.00 -5.92 -2.99
C THR A 53 9.86 -5.59 -3.96
N TYR A 54 10.03 -4.56 -4.78
CA TYR A 54 9.09 -4.24 -5.84
C TYR A 54 9.77 -3.84 -7.14
N THR A 55 9.03 -3.99 -8.22
CA THR A 55 9.31 -3.36 -9.51
C THR A 55 8.09 -2.58 -9.97
N ALA A 56 8.28 -1.44 -10.63
CA ALA A 56 7.18 -0.67 -11.20
C ALA A 56 7.62 0.07 -12.45
N VAL A 57 6.70 0.31 -13.37
CA VAL A 57 6.91 1.23 -14.49
C VAL A 57 6.03 2.45 -14.25
N ALA A 58 6.67 3.54 -13.84
CA ALA A 58 6.04 4.83 -13.62
C ALA A 58 6.04 5.65 -14.90
N ARG A 59 4.89 6.22 -15.26
CA ARG A 59 4.76 7.17 -16.36
C ARG A 59 4.56 8.57 -15.80
N TYR A 60 5.29 9.53 -16.37
CA TYR A 60 5.23 10.94 -16.05
C TYR A 60 5.04 11.71 -17.36
N ALA A 61 3.81 12.14 -17.65
CA ALA A 61 3.45 12.66 -18.98
C ALA A 61 4.04 11.76 -20.10
N ASP A 62 4.98 12.28 -20.89
CA ASP A 62 5.56 11.58 -22.04
C ASP A 62 6.78 10.69 -21.70
N THR A 63 7.16 10.57 -20.43
CA THR A 63 8.34 9.80 -20.00
C THR A 63 7.95 8.58 -19.16
N GLU A 64 8.52 7.42 -19.46
CA GLU A 64 8.44 6.24 -18.61
C GLU A 64 9.74 5.98 -17.87
N ARG A 65 9.64 5.46 -16.65
CA ARG A 65 10.78 5.04 -15.83
C ARG A 65 10.47 3.73 -15.12
N ALA A 66 11.41 2.79 -15.23
CA ALA A 66 11.42 1.62 -14.37
C ALA A 66 11.95 2.01 -12.99
N LEU A 67 11.24 1.58 -11.95
CA LEU A 67 11.58 1.77 -10.54
C LEU A 67 11.72 0.41 -9.88
N THR A 68 12.71 0.27 -9.02
CA THR A 68 12.93 -0.92 -8.21
C THR A 68 13.34 -0.51 -6.81
N GLY A 69 12.91 -1.25 -5.80
CA GLY A 69 13.28 -0.94 -4.42
C GLY A 69 12.60 -1.86 -3.42
N HIS A 70 12.47 -1.38 -2.20
CA HIS A 70 11.74 -2.04 -1.13
C HIS A 70 10.40 -1.36 -0.84
N TRP A 71 9.42 -2.19 -0.46
CA TRP A 71 8.11 -1.72 -0.07
C TRP A 71 7.72 -2.24 1.31
N THR A 72 6.91 -1.44 1.99
CA THR A 72 6.24 -1.84 3.21
C THR A 72 4.77 -1.41 3.14
N ALA A 73 3.90 -2.15 3.82
CA ALA A 73 2.51 -1.78 3.97
C ALA A 73 2.10 -1.85 5.43
N ARG A 74 1.53 -0.77 5.96
CA ARG A 74 1.05 -0.71 7.34
C ARG A 74 -0.12 0.25 7.44
N GLY A 75 -1.21 -0.19 8.07
CA GLY A 75 -2.36 0.67 8.36
C GLY A 75 -3.00 1.29 7.11
N GLY A 76 -3.10 0.54 6.01
CA GLY A 76 -3.68 1.05 4.75
C GLY A 76 -2.75 1.96 3.95
N VAL A 77 -1.48 2.08 4.33
CA VAL A 77 -0.48 2.88 3.60
C VAL A 77 0.61 1.98 3.04
N LEU A 78 0.81 2.05 1.73
CA LEU A 78 1.96 1.52 1.01
C LEU A 78 3.07 2.57 1.05
N SER A 79 4.29 2.18 1.42
CA SER A 79 5.48 3.02 1.36
C SER A 79 6.49 2.38 0.43
N LEU A 80 6.98 3.15 -0.54
CA LEU A 80 8.07 2.79 -1.44
C LEU A 80 9.30 3.60 -1.02
N ASP A 81 10.43 2.93 -0.86
CA ASP A 81 11.69 3.56 -0.43
C ASP A 81 12.27 4.49 -1.51
N GLU A 82 12.20 4.08 -2.78
CA GLU A 82 12.61 4.87 -3.93
C GLU A 82 11.74 6.13 -4.03
N GLY A 83 12.37 7.29 -3.93
CA GLY A 83 11.67 8.58 -3.92
C GLY A 83 10.84 8.84 -2.65
N LYS A 84 10.90 7.97 -1.64
CA LYS A 84 10.20 8.09 -0.35
C LYS A 84 8.69 8.34 -0.49
N ARG A 85 8.05 7.68 -1.46
CA ARG A 85 6.63 7.90 -1.77
C ARG A 85 5.73 7.06 -0.88
N ARG A 86 4.59 7.64 -0.52
CA ARG A 86 3.58 7.01 0.33
C ARG A 86 2.23 7.09 -0.37
N TYR A 87 1.52 5.97 -0.34
CA TYR A 87 0.21 5.84 -0.96
C TYR A 87 -0.76 5.25 0.04
N GLU A 88 -1.85 5.96 0.32
CA GLU A 88 -3.01 5.30 0.90
C GLU A 88 -3.59 4.35 -0.14
N TYR A 89 -4.07 3.18 0.26
CA TYR A 89 -4.70 2.26 -0.68
C TYR A 89 -6.05 1.74 -0.21
N ALA A 90 -6.93 1.53 -1.18
CA ALA A 90 -8.23 0.92 -0.96
C ALA A 90 -8.52 -0.11 -2.07
N PHE A 91 -8.84 -1.33 -1.66
CA PHE A 91 -9.33 -2.35 -2.58
C PHE A 91 -10.77 -2.03 -3.04
N LYS A 92 -11.05 -2.31 -4.31
CA LYS A 92 -12.37 -2.19 -4.95
C LYS A 92 -12.75 -3.56 -5.51
N GLY A 93 -13.17 -4.45 -4.62
CA GLY A 93 -13.30 -5.89 -4.93
C GLY A 93 -11.95 -6.61 -4.77
N THR A 94 -11.81 -7.79 -5.39
CA THR A 94 -10.62 -8.65 -5.23
C THR A 94 -9.47 -8.26 -6.13
N ASN A 95 -9.77 -7.68 -7.30
CA ASN A 95 -8.80 -7.50 -8.37
C ASN A 95 -8.51 -6.04 -8.67
N LYS A 96 -9.14 -5.08 -8.00
CA LYS A 96 -8.88 -3.66 -8.23
C LYS A 96 -8.40 -2.98 -6.97
N ILE A 97 -7.40 -2.11 -7.13
CA ILE A 97 -6.85 -1.30 -6.05
C ILE A 97 -6.74 0.14 -6.52
N VAL A 98 -7.02 1.06 -5.61
CA VAL A 98 -6.80 2.49 -5.80
C VAL A 98 -5.72 2.92 -4.84
N PHE A 99 -4.60 3.38 -5.36
CA PHE A 99 -3.57 4.09 -4.62
C PHE A 99 -3.86 5.59 -4.68
N THR A 100 -3.76 6.28 -3.55
CA THR A 100 -3.84 7.74 -3.47
C THR A 100 -2.50 8.24 -2.97
N ASP A 101 -1.78 9.00 -3.80
CA ASP A 101 -0.52 9.63 -3.41
C ASP A 101 -0.77 10.56 -2.22
N SER A 102 -0.13 10.29 -1.08
CA SER A 102 -0.40 11.03 0.16
C SER A 102 0.06 12.49 0.11
N ALA A 103 0.99 12.85 -0.79
CA ALA A 103 1.49 14.22 -0.93
C ALA A 103 0.67 15.02 -1.94
N LEU A 104 0.25 14.39 -3.04
CA LEU A 104 -0.42 15.07 -4.15
C LEU A 104 -1.95 14.88 -4.15
N ASN A 105 -2.46 13.94 -3.35
CA ASN A 105 -3.86 13.50 -3.34
C ASN A 105 -4.35 12.99 -4.73
N GLU A 106 -3.41 12.52 -5.55
CA GLU A 106 -3.70 11.96 -6.87
C GLU A 106 -4.00 10.47 -6.76
N LYS A 107 -4.98 10.01 -7.52
CA LYS A 107 -5.42 8.61 -7.50
C LYS A 107 -4.88 7.84 -8.70
N ILE A 108 -4.40 6.64 -8.44
CA ILE A 108 -3.89 5.68 -9.41
C ILE A 108 -4.72 4.42 -9.24
N GLN A 109 -5.41 4.02 -10.30
CA GLN A 109 -6.20 2.80 -10.30
C GLN A 109 -5.41 1.71 -10.99
N MET A 110 -5.34 0.55 -10.35
CA MET A 110 -4.67 -0.62 -10.88
C MET A 110 -5.56 -1.84 -10.76
N GLU A 111 -5.41 -2.75 -11.72
CA GLU A 111 -6.07 -4.05 -11.75
C GLU A 111 -5.04 -5.16 -11.64
N ARG A 112 -5.37 -6.22 -10.91
CA ARG A 112 -4.52 -7.37 -10.69
C ARG A 112 -4.36 -8.13 -12.01
N VAL A 113 -3.11 -8.46 -12.34
CA VAL A 113 -2.82 -9.35 -13.47
C VAL A 113 -3.19 -10.78 -13.04
N GLN A 114 -4.04 -11.45 -13.82
CA GLN A 114 -4.49 -12.82 -13.57
C GLN A 114 -3.42 -13.84 -13.97
#